data_AF-A0A0B7C160-F1
#
_entry.id   AF-A0A0B7C160-F1
#
_cell.length_a   1.000
_cell.length_b   1.000
_cell.length_c   1.000
_cell.angle_alpha   90.00
_cell.angle_beta   90.00
_cell.angle_gamma   90.00
#
_symmetry.space_group_name_H-M   'P 1'
#
loop_
_entity.id
_entity.type
_entity.pdbx_description
1 polymer ?
#
loop_
_entity_poly.entity_id
_entity_poly.type
_entity_poly.pdbx_seq_one_letter_code
_entity_poly.pdbx_strand_id
1 'polypeptide(L)' 'NYLIDTCVKNFKVNRKCLPESVLIYRTSGSESSFDHYLMFEIPYIKNILNKHQEGMPLSFIVVEKGHLTRLFRPSREL' A
#
# COMPACT_ATOMS: atom_id res chain seq x y z
N ASN A 1 4.95 -4.13 15.86
CA ASN A 1 5.16 -3.68 14.48
C ASN A 1 5.16 -2.15 14.44
N TYR A 2 6.36 -1.56 14.33
CA TYR A 2 6.67 -0.14 14.59
C TYR A 2 6.71 0.71 13.30
N LEU A 3 6.74 0.09 12.12
CA LEU A 3 7.09 0.76 10.87
C LEU A 3 6.10 1.86 10.45
N ILE A 4 4.80 1.54 10.31
CA ILE A 4 3.80 2.51 9.85
C ILE A 4 3.69 3.69 10.80
N ASP A 5 3.60 3.42 12.11
CA ASP A 5 3.55 4.45 13.15
C ASP A 5 4.77 5.38 13.10
N THR A 6 5.96 4.81 12.89
CA THR A 6 7.22 5.56 12.75
C THR A 6 7.21 6.42 11.50
N CYS A 7 6.75 5.91 10.36
CA CYS A 7 6.63 6.67 9.13
C CYS A 7 5.71 7.89 9.30
N VAL A 8 4.54 7.72 9.93
CA VAL A 8 3.61 8.83 10.18
C VAL A 8 4.20 9.86 11.14
N LYS A 9 4.84 9.41 12.23
CA LYS A 9 5.53 10.29 13.18
C LYS A 9 6.65 11.08 12.52
N ASN A 10 7.49 10.42 11.73
CA ASN A 10 8.58 11.07 11.00
C ASN A 10 8.04 12.05 9.97
N PHE A 11 6.96 11.72 9.26
CA PHE A 11 6.29 12.66 8.36
C PHE A 11 5.86 13.92 9.11
N LYS A 12 5.17 13.76 10.25
CA LYS A 12 4.71 14.88 11.09
C LYS A 12 5.85 15.76 11.57
N VAL A 13 6.95 15.17 12.03
CA VAL A 13 8.12 15.93 12.49
C VAL A 13 8.71 16.78 11.38
N ASN A 14 8.81 16.23 10.17
CA ASN A 14 9.44 16.89 9.02
C ASN A 14 8.53 17.90 8.31
N ARG A 15 7.24 17.58 8.16
CA ARG A 15 6.28 18.40 7.41
C ARG A 15 5.45 19.33 8.30
N LYS A 16 5.53 19.16 9.62
CA LYS A 16 4.73 19.89 10.63
C LYS A 16 3.21 19.70 10.49
N CYS A 17 2.79 18.74 9.68
CA CYS A 17 1.40 18.31 9.48
C CYS A 17 1.32 16.78 9.38
N LEU A 18 0.12 16.23 9.55
CA LEU A 18 -0.14 14.81 9.26
C LEU A 18 -0.30 14.60 7.75
N PRO A 19 -0.04 13.39 7.24
CA PRO A 19 -0.30 13.09 5.83
C PRO A 19 -1.81 13.11 5.56
N GLU A 20 -2.22 13.72 4.44
CA GLU A 20 -3.62 13.75 4.00
C GLU A 20 -4.12 12.36 3.54
N SER A 21 -3.22 11.51 3.09
CA SER A 21 -3.49 10.14 2.69
C SER A 21 -2.22 9.28 2.75
N VAL A 22 -2.39 7.96 2.82
CA VAL A 22 -1.29 7.00 2.81
C VAL A 22 -1.43 6.06 1.61
N LEU A 23 -0.35 5.90 0.85
CA LEU A 23 -0.26 4.99 -0.27
C LEU A 23 0.83 3.95 0.01
N ILE A 24 0.45 2.67 -0.01
CA ILE A 24 1.36 1.55 0.21
C ILE A 24 1.46 0.70 -1.04
N TYR A 25 2.68 0.52 -1.54
CA TYR A 25 3.00 -0.49 -2.55
C TYR A 25 3.51 -1.74 -1.84
N ARG A 26 2.74 -2.82 -1.90
CA ARG A 26 3.08 -4.11 -1.30
C ARG A 26 3.53 -5.06 -2.38
N THR A 27 4.81 -5.46 -2.39
CA THR A 27 5.25 -6.57 -3.24
C THR A 27 4.50 -7.83 -2.87
N SER A 28 3.94 -8.53 -3.84
CA SER A 28 3.22 -9.78 -3.63
C SER A 28 4.15 -10.90 -3.14
N GLY A 29 3.61 -11.83 -2.35
CA GLY A 29 4.21 -13.15 -2.10
C GLY A 29 3.64 -14.23 -3.02
N SER A 30 2.34 -14.12 -3.33
CA SER A 30 1.54 -14.95 -4.24
C SER A 30 0.13 -14.36 -4.35
N GLU A 31 -0.67 -14.76 -5.34
CA GLU A 31 -2.11 -14.41 -5.38
C GLU A 31 -2.88 -14.96 -4.17
N SER A 32 -2.51 -16.14 -3.67
CA SER A 32 -3.10 -16.72 -2.46
C SER A 32 -2.89 -15.90 -1.19
N SER A 33 -1.97 -14.94 -1.21
CA SER A 33 -1.74 -14.03 -0.08
C SER A 33 -2.74 -12.87 -0.02
N PHE A 34 -3.59 -12.69 -1.05
CA PHE A 34 -4.46 -11.52 -1.15
C PHE A 34 -5.52 -11.52 -0.05
N ASP A 35 -6.10 -12.68 0.25
CA ASP A 35 -7.05 -12.84 1.35
C ASP A 35 -6.40 -12.48 2.69
N HIS A 36 -5.14 -12.86 2.90
CA HIS A 36 -4.40 -12.51 4.10
C HIS A 36 -4.18 -10.98 4.21
N TYR A 37 -3.87 -10.30 3.11
CA TYR A 37 -3.72 -8.84 3.10
C TYR A 37 -5.03 -8.13 3.44
N LEU A 38 -6.14 -8.59 2.84
CA LEU A 38 -7.48 -8.04 3.06
C LEU A 38 -7.97 -8.28 4.50
N MET A 39 -7.76 -9.48 5.04
CA MET A 39 -8.24 -9.87 6.37
C MET A 39 -7.38 -9.30 7.51
N PHE A 40 -6.07 -9.17 7.32
CA PHE A 40 -5.16 -8.88 8.43
C PHE A 40 -4.32 -7.61 8.22
N GLU A 41 -3.57 -7.48 7.11
CA GLU A 41 -2.66 -6.34 6.92
C GLU A 41 -3.42 -5.01 6.82
N ILE A 42 -4.44 -4.92 5.96
CA ILE A 42 -5.17 -3.67 5.73
C ILE A 42 -5.92 -3.20 6.99
N PRO A 43 -6.70 -4.04 7.70
CA PRO A 43 -7.35 -3.63 8.94
C PRO A 43 -6.35 -3.20 10.02
N TYR A 44 -5.22 -3.91 10.13
CA TYR A 44 -4.15 -3.56 11.06
C TYR A 44 -3.56 -2.17 10.76
N ILE A 45 -3.25 -1.88 9.48
CA ILE A 45 -2.73 -0.58 9.05
C ILE A 45 -3.78 0.51 9.32
N LYS A 46 -5.04 0.30 8.94
CA LYS A 46 -6.14 1.25 9.21
C LYS A 46 -6.26 1.58 10.69
N ASN A 47 -6.17 0.58 11.56
CA ASN A 47 -6.20 0.79 13.01
C ASN A 47 -5.04 1.66 13.50
N ILE A 48 -3.83 1.51 12.94
CA ILE A 48 -2.70 2.40 13.28
C ILE A 48 -2.97 3.82 12.79
N LEU A 49 -3.41 3.99 11.54
CA LEU A 49 -3.65 5.32 10.96
C LEU A 49 -4.75 6.07 11.72
N ASN A 50 -5.82 5.38 12.12
CA ASN A 50 -6.91 5.96 12.91
C ASN A 50 -6.47 6.50 14.28
N LYS A 51 -5.36 5.99 14.86
CA LYS A 51 -4.79 6.55 16.10
C LYS A 51 -4.12 7.90 15.89
N HIS A 52 -3.74 8.24 14.66
CA HIS A 52 -3.15 9.54 14.30
C HIS A 52 -4.21 10.51 13.80
N GLN A 53 -5.07 10.05 12.89
CA GLN A 53 -6.21 10.80 12.37
C GLN A 53 -7.30 9.82 11.98
N GLU A 54 -8.48 9.98 12.59
CA GLU A 54 -9.64 9.16 12.27
C GLU A 54 -10.01 9.31 10.79
N GLY A 55 -10.23 8.18 10.12
CA GLY A 55 -10.65 8.17 8.72
C GLY A 55 -9.55 8.55 7.72
N MET A 56 -8.27 8.53 8.12
CA MET A 56 -7.15 8.78 7.20
C MET A 56 -7.25 7.87 5.96
N PRO A 57 -7.34 8.43 4.74
CA PRO A 57 -7.44 7.65 3.51
C PRO A 57 -6.22 6.74 3.30
N LEU A 58 -6.49 5.48 2.94
CA LEU A 58 -5.46 4.46 2.64
C LEU A 58 -5.71 3.87 1.26
N SER A 59 -4.70 3.94 0.39
CA SER A 59 -4.60 3.15 -0.84
C SER A 59 -3.56 2.05 -0.66
N PHE A 60 -3.95 0.80 -0.93
CA PHE A 60 -3.08 -0.36 -0.81
C PHE A 60 -2.98 -1.06 -2.16
N ILE A 61 -1.82 -0.96 -2.80
CA ILE A 61 -1.57 -1.48 -4.15
C ILE A 61 -0.64 -2.69 -4.03
N VAL A 62 -1.12 -3.85 -4.46
CA VAL A 62 -0.27 -5.04 -4.60
C VAL A 62 0.49 -4.95 -5.91
N VAL A 63 1.81 -5.11 -5.84
CA VAL A 63 2.72 -5.09 -6.98
C VAL A 63 3.19 -6.52 -7.23
N GLU A 64 2.69 -7.12 -8.31
CA GLU A 64 3.05 -8.45 -8.78
C GLU A 64 4.06 -8.34 -9.93
N LYS A 65 5.23 -8.98 -9.80
CA LYS A 65 6.22 -9.08 -10.88
C LYS A 65 6.35 -10.51 -11.40
N GLY A 66 5.94 -11.51 -10.61
CA GLY A 66 6.04 -12.93 -10.92
C GLY A 66 4.84 -13.44 -11.71
N HIS A 67 4.45 -12.75 -12.79
CA HIS A 67 3.28 -13.12 -13.60
C HIS A 67 3.65 -13.54 -15.04
N LEU A 68 2.73 -14.28 -15.67
CA LEU A 68 2.89 -14.76 -17.05
C LEU A 68 2.33 -13.81 -18.11
N THR A 69 1.63 -12.74 -17.70
CA THR A 69 1.12 -11.72 -18.64
C THR A 69 2.25 -11.11 -19.45
N ARG A 70 2.05 -11.04 -20.77
CA ARG A 70 2.95 -10.39 -21.73
C ARG A 70 2.15 -9.45 -22.59
N LEU A 71 2.67 -8.25 -22.80
CA LEU A 71 2.09 -7.25 -23.69
C LEU A 71 3.06 -7.04 -24.84
N PHE A 72 2.57 -7.20 -26.07
CA PHE A 72 3.35 -6.97 -27.28
C PHE A 72 2.79 -5.76 -28.02
N ARG A 73 3.67 -4.99 -28.63
CA ARG A 73 3.27 -3.90 -29.52
C ARG A 73 2.55 -4.51 -30.74
N PRO A 74 1.41 -3.97 -31.18
CA PRO A 74 0.80 -4.39 -32.44
C PRO A 74 1.80 -4.20 -33.59
N SER A 75 1.93 -5.19 -34.47
CA SER A 75 2.67 -5.03 -35.72
C SER A 75 2.02 -3.92 -36.54
N ARG A 76 2.81 -2.91 -36.92
CA ARG A 76 2.42 -2.05 -38.04
C ARG A 76 2.60 -2.91 -39.28
N GLU A 77 1.54 -3.53 -39.77
CA GLU A 77 1.53 -4.03 -41.14
C GLU A 77 1.84 -2.83 -42.05
N LEU A 78 2.94 -2.94 -42.80
CA LEU A 78 3.38 -2.01 -43.84
C LEU A 78 2.74 -2.41 -45.17
#